data_AF-A0A368F6A1-F1
#
_entry.id   AF-A0A368F6A1-F1
#
_cell.length_a   1.000
_cell.length_b   1.000
_cell.length_c   1.000
_cell.angle_alpha   90.00
_cell.angle_beta   90.00
_cell.angle_gamma   90.00
#
_symmetry.space_group_name_H-M   'P 1'
#
loop_
_entity.id
_entity.type
_entity.pdbx_description
1 polymer ?
#
loop_
_entity_poly.entity_id
_entity_poly.type
_entity_poly.pdbx_seq_one_letter_code
_entity_poly.pdbx_strand_id
1 'polypeptide(L)'
;NQTKPTSNFRFRISSTYAALQDPTENYVKISPLNTSKGGSVALTSAHLDASVLASSAADEDLILEVSTPPRHGILEFLDGAASQLTWSDFRAETKLVYRHGGEESRDDSVIFFIYPGSEKTRRSSRLRVTLPIHITTLRDPLVQVTSGLRFLGSAEKI
;
A
#
# COMPACT_ATOMS: atom_id res chain seq x y z
N ASN A 1 18.43 27.35 38.74
CA ASN A 1 18.82 26.59 37.53
C ASN A 1 18.15 25.22 37.56
N GLN A 2 16.94 25.09 37.02
CA GLN A 2 16.25 23.81 36.88
C GLN A 2 16.63 23.19 35.54
N THR A 3 17.39 22.11 35.58
CA THR A 3 17.63 21.22 34.44
C THR A 3 16.35 20.44 34.15
N LYS A 4 15.76 20.67 32.97
CA LYS A 4 14.66 19.84 32.45
C LYS A 4 15.13 18.38 32.31
N PRO A 5 14.35 17.38 32.71
CA PRO A 5 14.64 16.01 32.33
C PRO A 5 14.38 15.87 30.83
N THR A 6 15.44 15.58 30.07
CA THR A 6 15.35 15.11 28.69
C THR A 6 14.64 13.76 28.71
N SER A 7 13.34 13.76 28.37
CA SER A 7 12.58 12.51 28.23
C SER A 7 13.07 11.77 26.99
N ASN A 8 14.08 10.93 27.18
CA ASN A 8 14.44 9.90 26.22
C ASN A 8 13.35 8.82 26.30
N PHE A 9 12.29 8.98 25.50
CA PHE A 9 11.32 7.91 25.25
C PHE A 9 11.98 6.84 24.38
N ARG A 10 12.82 6.01 25.01
CA ARG A 10 13.27 4.75 24.45
C ARG A 10 12.08 3.80 24.53
N PHE A 11 11.20 3.86 23.53
CA PHE A 11 10.10 2.90 23.39
C PHE A 11 10.72 1.51 23.23
N ARG A 12 10.86 0.77 24.33
CA ARG A 12 10.90 -0.68 24.25
C ARG A 12 9.56 -1.06 23.63
N ILE A 13 9.60 -1.69 22.46
CA ILE A 13 8.46 -2.36 21.82
C ILE A 13 8.05 -3.56 22.68
N SER A 14 7.77 -3.34 23.97
CA SER A 14 7.18 -4.28 24.91
C SER A 14 5.73 -3.88 25.23
N SER A 15 5.32 -2.67 24.84
CA SER A 15 3.92 -2.28 24.73
C SER A 15 3.51 -2.36 23.27
N THR A 16 2.67 -3.34 22.95
CA THR A 16 1.98 -3.56 21.67
C THR A 16 1.54 -2.26 20.99
N TYR A 17 1.52 -2.23 19.64
CA TYR A 17 1.02 -1.12 18.82
C TYR A 17 -0.39 -0.62 19.21
N ALA A 18 -1.17 -1.42 19.94
CA ALA A 18 -2.43 -1.04 20.57
C ALA A 18 -2.33 0.17 21.54
N ALA A 19 -1.14 0.56 21.98
CA ALA A 19 -0.91 1.71 22.86
C ALA A 19 -0.68 3.04 22.12
N LEU A 20 -0.63 3.04 20.77
CA LEU A 20 -0.42 4.25 20.00
C LEU A 20 -1.76 4.98 19.76
N GLN A 21 -1.82 6.26 20.13
CA GLN A 21 -3.04 7.08 20.16
C GLN A 21 -3.49 7.58 18.78
N ASP A 22 -2.54 7.73 17.83
CA ASP A 22 -2.81 7.75 16.38
C ASP A 22 -1.51 7.31 15.65
N PRO A 23 -1.37 6.04 15.22
CA PRO A 23 -0.07 5.35 15.26
C PRO A 23 0.80 5.43 14.01
N THR A 24 0.22 5.62 12.83
CA THR A 24 0.88 5.19 11.60
C THR A 24 1.72 6.30 10.97
N GLU A 25 1.23 7.53 10.85
CA GLU A 25 1.91 8.57 10.07
C GLU A 25 3.31 8.95 10.61
N ASN A 26 3.50 8.88 11.93
CA ASN A 26 4.79 9.22 12.55
C ASN A 26 5.85 8.11 12.42
N TYR A 27 5.43 6.86 12.18
CA TYR A 27 6.32 5.69 12.20
C TYR A 27 6.43 5.01 10.83
N VAL A 28 5.39 5.12 10.01
CA VAL A 28 5.31 4.60 8.66
C VAL A 28 4.70 5.68 7.75
N LYS A 29 5.51 6.23 6.85
CA LYS A 29 5.00 7.17 5.83
C LYS A 29 4.41 6.37 4.68
N ILE A 30 3.24 6.79 4.22
CA ILE A 30 2.56 6.18 3.08
C ILE A 30 2.34 7.21 1.99
N SER A 31 2.63 6.82 0.76
CA SER A 31 2.29 7.57 -0.45
C SER A 31 1.62 6.63 -1.43
N PRO A 32 0.57 7.09 -2.13
CA PRO A 32 -0.19 6.23 -3.03
C PRO A 32 0.67 5.70 -4.18
N LEU A 33 0.45 4.44 -4.54
CA LEU A 33 0.87 3.95 -5.85
C LEU A 33 -0.04 4.57 -6.91
N ASN A 34 0.55 5.12 -7.97
CA ASN A 34 -0.21 5.69 -9.08
C ASN A 34 0.07 4.87 -10.33
N THR A 35 -0.99 4.41 -10.98
CA THR A 35 -0.88 3.69 -12.25
C THR A 35 -2.06 3.99 -13.16
N SER A 36 -2.02 3.48 -14.38
CA SER A 36 -3.14 3.54 -15.32
C SER A 36 -3.87 2.21 -15.38
N LYS A 37 -5.06 2.21 -15.97
CA LYS A 37 -5.76 0.98 -16.33
C LYS A 37 -4.85 0.05 -17.17
N GLY A 38 -4.64 -1.16 -16.66
CA GLY A 38 -3.76 -2.17 -17.27
C GLY A 38 -2.26 -1.88 -17.09
N GLY A 39 -1.93 -0.83 -16.35
CA GLY A 39 -0.57 -0.44 -16.03
C GLY A 39 0.05 -1.31 -14.94
N SER A 40 1.34 -1.09 -14.73
CA SER A 40 2.09 -1.69 -13.62
C SER A 40 2.91 -0.61 -12.93
N VAL A 41 3.14 -0.77 -11.63
CA VAL A 41 3.96 0.16 -10.84
C VAL A 41 4.72 -0.61 -9.77
N ALA A 42 5.99 -0.26 -9.59
CA ALA A 42 6.84 -0.88 -8.60
C ALA A 42 6.59 -0.25 -7.22
N LEU A 43 6.39 -1.09 -6.20
CA LEU A 43 6.31 -0.65 -4.82
C LEU A 43 7.72 -0.55 -4.23
N THR A 44 8.02 0.61 -3.64
CA THR A 44 9.36 0.97 -3.13
C THR A 44 9.23 1.79 -1.84
N SER A 45 10.35 2.12 -1.22
CA SER A 45 10.41 2.99 -0.03
C SER A 45 9.81 4.39 -0.23
N ALA A 46 9.65 4.85 -1.48
CA ALA A 46 8.95 6.10 -1.77
C ALA A 46 7.44 6.03 -1.47
N HIS A 47 6.86 4.83 -1.43
CA HIS A 47 5.44 4.58 -1.23
C HIS A 47 5.13 4.06 0.18
N LEU A 48 6.07 3.33 0.79
CA LEU A 48 5.99 2.82 2.15
C LEU A 48 7.34 2.99 2.83
N ASP A 49 7.44 3.93 3.77
CA ASP A 49 8.67 4.19 4.53
C ASP A 49 8.51 3.88 6.01
N ALA A 50 9.04 2.72 6.45
CA ALA A 50 9.05 2.28 7.84
C ALA A 50 10.40 2.56 8.55
N SER A 51 11.24 3.46 8.05
CA SER A 51 12.60 3.71 8.60
C SER A 51 12.59 4.15 10.07
N VAL A 52 11.60 4.93 10.49
CA VAL A 52 11.45 5.39 11.87
C VAL A 52 11.13 4.21 12.80
N LEU A 53 10.21 3.36 12.36
CA LEU A 53 9.86 2.14 13.08
C LEU A 53 11.05 1.18 13.16
N ALA A 54 11.78 0.98 12.06
CA ALA A 54 12.94 0.09 12.00
C ALA A 54 14.06 0.54 12.96
N SER A 55 14.31 1.85 13.04
CA SER A 55 15.28 2.42 13.99
C SER A 55 14.90 2.18 15.46
N SER A 56 13.63 1.89 15.75
CA SER A 56 13.12 1.63 17.09
C SER A 56 13.10 0.14 17.46
N ALA A 57 13.33 -0.75 16.49
CA ALA A 57 13.19 -2.21 16.63
C ALA A 57 14.42 -2.91 17.24
N ALA A 58 15.17 -2.25 18.12
CA ALA A 58 16.19 -2.87 19.00
C ALA A 58 17.06 -3.98 18.36
N ASP A 59 17.69 -3.67 17.21
CA ASP A 59 18.62 -4.53 16.46
C ASP A 59 18.00 -5.73 15.71
N GLU A 60 16.67 -5.86 15.65
CA GLU A 60 15.98 -6.80 14.75
C GLU A 60 15.40 -6.11 13.51
N ASP A 61 15.29 -6.88 12.44
CA ASP A 61 14.66 -6.40 11.20
C ASP A 61 13.12 -6.48 11.29
N LEU A 62 12.46 -5.59 10.56
CA LEU A 62 11.02 -5.60 10.42
C LEU A 62 10.60 -6.57 9.31
N ILE A 63 9.52 -7.29 9.57
CA ILE A 63 8.81 -8.08 8.56
C ILE A 63 7.68 -7.22 7.99
N LEU A 64 7.62 -7.14 6.66
CA LEU A 64 6.51 -6.60 5.89
C LEU A 64 5.72 -7.78 5.34
N GLU A 65 4.51 -8.01 5.85
CA GLU A 65 3.63 -9.10 5.45
C GLU A 65 2.42 -8.55 4.70
N VAL A 66 2.16 -9.03 3.49
CA VAL A 66 0.93 -8.72 2.75
C VAL A 66 -0.22 -9.48 3.42
N SER A 67 -1.09 -8.73 4.08
CA SER A 67 -2.25 -9.24 4.83
C SER A 67 -3.49 -9.34 3.96
N THR A 68 -3.72 -8.34 3.12
CA THR A 68 -4.84 -8.34 2.15
C THR A 68 -4.30 -7.87 0.81
N PRO A 69 -4.34 -8.72 -0.23
CA PRO A 69 -3.91 -8.33 -1.56
C PRO A 69 -4.87 -7.30 -2.18
N PRO A 70 -4.43 -6.59 -3.22
CA PRO A 70 -5.30 -5.73 -4.03
C PRO A 70 -6.48 -6.52 -4.63
N ARG A 71 -7.60 -5.83 -4.89
CA ARG A 71 -8.82 -6.44 -5.42
C ARG A 71 -8.91 -6.40 -6.95
N HIS A 72 -8.34 -5.35 -7.56
CA HIS A 72 -8.44 -5.00 -8.99
C HIS A 72 -7.10 -5.17 -9.71
N GLY A 73 -6.21 -5.95 -9.11
CA GLY A 73 -4.89 -6.23 -9.61
C GLY A 73 -4.19 -7.26 -8.75
N ILE A 74 -2.93 -7.51 -9.09
CA ILE A 74 -2.08 -8.47 -8.38
C ILE A 74 -0.87 -7.69 -7.88
N LEU A 75 -0.51 -7.92 -6.62
CA LEU A 75 0.79 -7.53 -6.08
C LEU A 75 1.73 -8.73 -6.20
N GLU A 76 2.65 -8.66 -7.14
CA GLU A 76 3.61 -9.72 -7.45
C GLU A 76 4.91 -9.53 -6.69
N PHE A 77 5.42 -10.62 -6.12
CA PHE A 77 6.77 -10.72 -5.58
C PHE A 77 7.71 -11.19 -6.71
N LEU A 78 8.73 -10.40 -7.02
CA LEU A 78 9.63 -10.67 -8.15
C LEU A 78 10.55 -11.87 -7.90
N ASP A 79 10.70 -12.30 -6.66
CA ASP A 79 11.47 -13.47 -6.24
C ASP A 79 10.63 -14.75 -6.09
N GLY A 80 9.32 -14.70 -6.37
CA GLY A 80 8.44 -15.87 -6.35
C GLY A 80 7.09 -15.61 -5.65
N ALA A 81 6.58 -16.60 -4.91
CA ALA A 81 5.27 -16.52 -4.23
C ALA A 81 5.38 -16.21 -2.72
N ALA A 82 6.37 -15.42 -2.32
CA ALA A 82 6.46 -14.96 -0.94
C ALA A 82 5.26 -14.07 -0.61
N SER A 83 4.74 -14.12 0.62
CA SER A 83 3.72 -13.17 1.11
C SER A 83 4.30 -12.15 2.10
N GLN A 84 5.61 -12.20 2.31
CA GLN A 84 6.33 -11.36 3.24
C GLN A 84 7.78 -11.16 2.79
N LEU A 85 8.37 -10.05 3.21
CA LEU A 85 9.78 -9.72 3.01
C LEU A 85 10.32 -8.92 4.19
N THR A 86 11.63 -8.84 4.33
CA THR A 86 12.25 -8.00 5.35
C THR A 86 12.27 -6.53 4.89
N TRP A 87 12.30 -5.60 5.84
CA TRP A 87 12.45 -4.18 5.54
C TRP A 87 13.80 -3.88 4.88
N SER A 88 14.87 -4.58 5.26
CA SER A 88 16.17 -4.48 4.61
C SER A 88 16.10 -4.87 3.13
N ASP A 89 15.47 -6.00 2.80
CA ASP A 89 15.32 -6.45 1.41
C ASP A 89 14.46 -5.48 0.59
N PHE A 90 13.35 -5.02 1.17
CA PHE A 90 12.45 -4.05 0.53
C PHE A 90 13.14 -2.73 0.18
N ARG A 91 14.12 -2.31 0.98
CA ARG A 91 14.90 -1.09 0.72
C ARG A 91 16.06 -1.30 -0.23
N ALA A 92 16.66 -2.50 -0.24
CA ALA A 92 17.83 -2.78 -1.05
C ALA A 92 17.48 -2.87 -2.54
N GLU A 93 16.36 -3.48 -2.88
CA GLU A 93 15.95 -3.70 -4.26
C GLU A 93 14.43 -3.75 -4.43
N THR A 94 13.97 -3.47 -5.64
CA THR A 94 12.56 -3.59 -5.99
C THR A 94 12.15 -5.06 -5.98
N LYS A 95 11.29 -5.44 -5.04
CA LYS A 95 10.75 -6.81 -4.92
C LYS A 95 9.27 -6.92 -5.24
N LEU A 96 8.54 -5.81 -5.23
CA LEU A 96 7.08 -5.81 -5.32
C LEU A 96 6.62 -4.99 -6.51
N VAL A 97 5.77 -5.58 -7.35
CA VAL A 97 5.16 -4.91 -8.50
C VAL A 97 3.66 -5.09 -8.44
N TYR A 98 2.92 -3.98 -8.42
CA TYR A 98 1.49 -4.01 -8.65
C TYR A 98 1.19 -4.04 -10.14
N ARG A 99 0.26 -4.91 -10.56
CA ARG A 99 -0.28 -4.98 -11.92
C ARG A 99 -1.78 -4.88 -11.90
N HIS A 100 -2.33 -3.90 -12.61
CA HIS A 100 -3.77 -3.73 -12.73
C HIS A 100 -4.36 -4.72 -13.75
N GLY A 101 -5.52 -5.34 -13.44
CA GLY A 101 -6.13 -6.40 -14.26
C GLY A 101 -6.64 -5.95 -15.62
N GLY A 102 -6.87 -4.64 -15.80
CA GLY A 102 -7.27 -4.03 -17.08
C GLY A 102 -8.78 -3.89 -17.26
N GLU A 103 -9.57 -4.23 -16.24
CA GLU A 103 -10.98 -3.93 -16.15
C GLU A 103 -11.25 -2.45 -15.85
N GLU A 104 -12.50 -1.98 -16.02
CA GLU A 104 -12.88 -0.62 -15.58
C GLU A 104 -12.93 -0.59 -14.05
N SER A 105 -11.82 -0.20 -13.43
CA SER A 105 -11.66 -0.27 -11.98
C SER A 105 -11.66 1.09 -11.32
N ARG A 106 -12.10 1.08 -10.06
CA ARG A 106 -11.90 2.16 -9.09
C ARG A 106 -10.56 1.93 -8.40
N ASP A 107 -10.11 2.93 -7.66
CA ASP A 107 -8.96 2.82 -6.77
C ASP A 107 -8.94 1.50 -5.97
N ASP A 108 -7.73 1.02 -5.74
CA ASP A 108 -7.44 -0.24 -5.07
C ASP A 108 -6.58 0.02 -3.83
N SER A 109 -6.28 -1.03 -3.07
CA SER A 109 -5.41 -0.92 -1.91
C SER A 109 -4.79 -2.26 -1.55
N VAL A 110 -3.61 -2.22 -0.96
CA VAL A 110 -3.00 -3.38 -0.28
C VAL A 110 -2.91 -3.09 1.21
N ILE A 111 -3.16 -4.11 2.03
CA ILE A 111 -2.97 -4.02 3.48
C ILE A 111 -1.73 -4.80 3.87
N PHE A 112 -0.80 -4.12 4.54
CA PHE A 112 0.39 -4.70 5.15
C PHE A 112 0.22 -4.85 6.66
N PHE A 113 0.83 -5.91 7.20
CA PHE A 113 1.25 -5.96 8.59
C PHE A 113 2.75 -5.72 8.68
N ILE A 114 3.15 -4.83 9.58
CA ILE A 114 4.55 -4.53 9.88
C ILE A 114 4.82 -4.87 11.34
N TYR A 115 5.84 -5.69 11.58
CA TYR A 115 6.20 -6.12 12.94
C TYR A 115 7.65 -6.56 13.02
N PRO A 116 8.30 -6.47 14.18
CA PRO A 116 9.63 -7.02 14.38
C PRO A 116 9.62 -8.56 14.28
N GLY A 117 10.70 -9.16 13.75
CA GLY A 117 10.77 -10.62 13.53
C GLY A 117 10.44 -11.47 14.78
N SER A 118 10.84 -11.01 15.97
CA SER A 118 10.57 -11.65 17.26
C SER A 118 9.08 -11.72 17.62
N GLU A 119 8.25 -10.85 17.02
CA GLU A 119 6.82 -10.73 17.30
C GLU A 119 5.93 -11.48 16.29
N LYS A 120 6.50 -12.32 15.42
CA LYS A 120 5.78 -13.03 14.35
C LYS A 120 4.53 -13.79 14.85
N THR A 121 4.57 -14.36 16.05
CA THR A 121 3.47 -15.13 16.63
C THR A 121 2.44 -14.27 17.38
N ARG A 122 2.75 -13.00 17.66
CA ARG A 122 1.92 -12.07 18.44
C ARG A 122 1.12 -11.15 17.54
N ARG A 123 -0.09 -11.59 17.16
CA ARG A 123 -0.99 -10.82 16.26
C ARG A 123 -1.30 -9.40 16.75
N SER A 124 -1.40 -9.19 18.06
CA SER A 124 -1.66 -7.87 18.67
C SER A 124 -0.48 -6.88 18.53
N SER A 125 0.71 -7.39 18.19
CA SER A 125 1.89 -6.59 17.94
C SER A 125 2.12 -6.33 16.45
N ARG A 126 1.10 -6.43 15.59
CA ARG A 126 1.26 -6.13 14.16
C ARG A 126 0.68 -4.76 13.85
N LEU A 127 1.51 -3.86 13.33
CA LEU A 127 1.06 -2.59 12.81
C LEU A 127 0.35 -2.80 11.48
N ARG A 128 -0.93 -2.47 11.40
CA ARG A 128 -1.71 -2.54 10.16
C ARG A 128 -1.55 -1.24 9.37
N VAL A 129 -1.14 -1.36 8.12
CA VAL A 129 -0.91 -0.23 7.22
C VAL A 129 -1.69 -0.47 5.92
N THR A 130 -2.49 0.52 5.51
CA THR A 130 -3.19 0.49 4.21
C THR A 130 -2.42 1.36 3.23
N LEU A 131 -1.99 0.78 2.11
CA LEU A 131 -1.36 1.52 1.03
C LEU A 131 -2.38 1.69 -0.11
N PRO A 132 -2.78 2.94 -0.43
CA PRO A 132 -3.72 3.22 -1.50
C PRO A 132 -3.06 3.08 -2.88
N ILE A 133 -3.85 2.64 -3.86
CA ILE A 133 -3.44 2.50 -5.26
C ILE A 133 -4.46 3.28 -6.10
N HIS A 134 -4.02 4.39 -6.68
CA HIS A 134 -4.85 5.21 -7.56
C HIS A 134 -4.72 4.73 -9.00
N ILE A 135 -5.87 4.46 -9.62
CA ILE A 135 -5.94 3.95 -10.99
C ILE A 135 -6.54 5.03 -11.89
N THR A 136 -5.73 5.51 -12.82
CA THR A 136 -6.15 6.51 -13.81
C THR A 136 -6.66 5.82 -15.08
N THR A 137 -7.90 6.12 -15.46
CA THR A 137 -8.44 5.73 -16.77
C THR A 137 -7.94 6.73 -17.81
N LEU A 138 -7.17 6.27 -18.79
CA LEU A 138 -6.85 7.09 -19.96
C LEU A 138 -8.16 7.25 -20.76
N ARG A 139 -8.77 8.44 -20.68
CA ARG A 139 -9.88 8.77 -21.58
C ARG A 139 -9.31 9.01 -22.96
N ASP A 140 -9.77 8.25 -23.94
CA ASP A 140 -9.49 8.54 -25.34
C ASP A 140 -10.25 9.84 -25.73
N PRO A 141 -9.55 10.93 -26.08
CA PRO A 141 -10.19 12.18 -26.45
C PRO A 141 -11.00 12.06 -27.77
N LEU A 142 -10.82 11.00 -28.55
CA LEU A 142 -11.50 10.78 -29.83
C LEU A 142 -12.79 9.95 -29.70
N VAL A 143 -13.03 9.30 -28.55
CA VAL A 143 -14.27 8.54 -28.31
C VAL A 143 -15.31 9.48 -27.71
N GLN A 144 -16.00 10.25 -28.57
CA GLN A 144 -17.27 10.85 -28.20
C GLN A 144 -18.36 9.80 -28.36
N VAL A 145 -18.85 9.27 -27.24
CA VAL A 145 -20.05 8.41 -27.24
C VAL A 145 -21.24 9.28 -27.64
N THR A 146 -21.60 9.29 -28.92
CA THR A 146 -22.87 9.84 -29.40
C THR A 146 -24.00 8.87 -29.03
N SER A 147 -24.39 8.89 -27.75
CA SER A 147 -25.65 8.32 -27.29
C SER A 147 -26.81 9.16 -27.83
N GLY A 148 -27.15 8.94 -29.10
CA GLY A 148 -28.13 9.78 -29.79
C GLY A 148 -28.63 9.23 -31.12
N LEU A 149 -28.69 7.91 -31.32
CA LEU A 149 -29.39 7.35 -32.48
C LEU A 149 -30.85 7.06 -32.10
N ARG A 150 -31.71 8.07 -32.20
CA ARG A 150 -33.17 7.86 -32.22
C ARG A 150 -33.55 7.43 -33.64
N PHE A 151 -33.96 6.17 -33.80
CA PHE A 151 -34.68 5.74 -35.00
C PHE A 151 -36.07 6.40 -34.98
N LEU A 152 -36.26 7.45 -35.78
CA LEU A 152 -37.60 7.86 -36.20
C LEU A 152 -37.93 7.05 -37.45
N GLY A 153 -38.62 5.92 -37.25
CA GLY A 153 -39.31 5.24 -38.34
C GLY A 153 -40.46 6.12 -38.80
N SER A 154 -40.32 6.74 -39.98
CA SER A 154 -41.47 7.28 -40.72
C SER A 154 -41.84 6.24 -41.78
N ALA A 155 -42.89 5.48 -41.50
CA ALA A 155 -43.60 4.72 -42.53
C ALA A 155 -44.70 5.63 -43.08
N GLU A 156 -44.47 6.19 -44.25
CA GLU A 156 -45.56 6.70 -45.09
C GLU A 156 -45.47 5.94 -46.41
N LYS A 157 -46.47 5.09 -46.68
CA LYS A 157 -46.60 4.37 -47.93
C LYS A 157 -48.05 4.49 -48.41
N ILE A 158 -48.19 5.37 -49.41
CA ILE A 158 -49.18 5.50 -50.49
C ILE A 158 -50.60 5.89 -50.09
#